data_AF-A0A3M1ICH9-F1
#
_entry.id   AF-A0A3M1ICH9-F1
#
_cell.length_a   1.000
_cell.length_b   1.000
_cell.length_c   1.000
_cell.angle_alpha   90.00
_cell.angle_beta   90.00
_cell.angle_gamma   90.00
#
_symmetry.space_group_name_H-M   'P 1'
#
loop_
_entity.id
_entity.type
_entity.pdbx_description
1 polymer ?
#
loop_
_entity_poly.entity_id
_entity_poly.type
_entity_poly.pdbx_seq_one_letter_code
_entity_poly.pdbx_strand_id
1 'polypeptide(L)'
;MDQVAPYRPKHKVRIVTAASLFDGHDAAINIMRRIMQSSGAEIIHLGHNRSVQEIVDTAIQEDVQAIAVTSYQGGHMEFFKYMHDLLEERGAGHVKIFGGGGGTILPSEIEELHAYGIDRIYSPDDGRALGLQGMINDVLQQADFPLGEQVKEELKTFKQQEPKAVARLITAAENYPQQHADWLQQVAAEAKECTTPVLGVTGTGGAGKSSLVDELIRRFLRDFPDQKIGILSVDPSKRRTGGALLGDRIRMNALAPTIAGERVFMRSLATRQSNLALSAHVQSAVDILKVAGFDLVILETSGIGQSDTEIVDHSDVSLYVMTPEFGAATQLEKIDMLDFADVIAVNKFDKRGAQDALKSVKKQYQRNHQLWDQPLDAMPVYGAIASQFNDPGVNQLYRAVLAKMDERLGTDFVRQSKLNTWGESEKIFIIPPARVRYLSEISETVRQYNSRAEEQARVAERLQSVRQTIELLQTQKHAVDEGLAQLAEEVQRDLDPHHLHLLEEWESKVQRYAADVYT
;
A
#
# COMPACT_ATOMS: atom_id res chain seq x y z
N MET A 1 11.10 24.31 -23.74
CA MET A 1 9.70 24.28 -23.28
C MET A 1 9.67 25.00 -21.95
N ASP A 2 8.98 26.12 -21.86
CA ASP A 2 8.85 26.86 -20.62
C ASP A 2 8.14 25.99 -19.58
N GLN A 3 8.65 25.96 -18.36
CA GLN A 3 8.05 25.20 -17.26
C GLN A 3 6.74 25.89 -16.87
N VAL A 4 5.60 25.25 -17.18
CA VAL A 4 4.28 25.70 -16.73
C VAL A 4 4.27 25.69 -15.19
N ALA A 5 3.99 26.84 -14.58
CA ALA A 5 3.93 26.95 -13.13
C ALA A 5 2.73 26.17 -12.55
N PRO A 6 2.87 25.43 -11.44
CA PRO A 6 1.75 24.72 -10.83
C PRO A 6 0.65 25.65 -10.31
N TYR A 7 -0.61 25.36 -10.63
CA TYR A 7 -1.76 25.98 -9.99
C TYR A 7 -1.87 25.51 -8.54
N ARG A 8 -2.12 26.45 -7.62
CA ARG A 8 -2.36 26.14 -6.20
C ARG A 8 -3.83 26.36 -5.88
N PRO A 9 -4.57 25.30 -5.50
CA PRO A 9 -5.97 25.43 -5.12
C PRO A 9 -6.18 26.40 -3.96
N LYS A 10 -7.29 27.13 -4.00
CA LYS A 10 -7.77 28.00 -2.91
C LYS A 10 -8.46 27.18 -1.83
N HIS A 11 -9.20 26.15 -2.22
CA HIS A 11 -9.88 25.23 -1.32
C HIS A 11 -9.10 23.93 -1.15
N LYS A 12 -9.52 23.10 -0.18
CA LYS A 12 -9.00 21.75 0.00
C LYS A 12 -9.59 20.81 -1.05
N VAL A 13 -8.96 20.79 -2.22
CA VAL A 13 -9.35 19.94 -3.35
C VAL A 13 -8.95 18.50 -3.07
N ARG A 14 -9.95 17.62 -3.06
CA ARG A 14 -9.84 16.17 -2.91
C ARG A 14 -10.19 15.51 -4.22
N ILE A 15 -9.42 14.51 -4.63
CA ILE A 15 -9.61 13.82 -5.91
C ILE A 15 -9.49 12.31 -5.72
N VAL A 16 -10.50 11.56 -6.19
CA VAL A 16 -10.41 10.10 -6.34
C VAL A 16 -9.69 9.78 -7.63
N THR A 17 -8.68 8.90 -7.58
CA THR A 17 -7.93 8.46 -8.76
C THR A 17 -7.94 6.95 -8.91
N ALA A 18 -8.26 6.44 -10.10
CA ALA A 18 -8.33 5.01 -10.39
C ALA A 18 -8.03 4.70 -11.87
N ALA A 19 -7.71 3.44 -12.19
CA ALA A 19 -7.87 2.90 -13.54
C ALA A 19 -9.18 2.10 -13.64
N SER A 20 -9.78 2.08 -14.83
CA SER A 20 -11.09 1.47 -15.08
C SER A 20 -11.14 -0.04 -14.79
N LEU A 21 -12.35 -0.61 -14.83
CA LEU A 21 -12.57 -2.03 -14.58
C LEU A 21 -11.81 -2.89 -15.60
N PHE A 22 -11.16 -3.94 -15.11
CA PHE A 22 -10.28 -4.84 -15.87
C PHE A 22 -9.09 -4.15 -16.56
N ASP A 23 -8.79 -2.90 -16.18
CA ASP A 23 -7.61 -2.20 -16.66
C ASP A 23 -6.47 -2.27 -15.63
N GLY A 24 -5.33 -2.82 -16.05
CA GLY A 24 -4.09 -2.88 -15.28
C GLY A 24 -3.12 -1.73 -15.57
N HIS A 25 -3.45 -0.82 -16.51
CA HIS A 25 -2.56 0.27 -16.91
C HIS A 25 -2.58 1.43 -15.90
N ASP A 26 -1.86 1.27 -14.79
CA ASP A 26 -1.81 2.27 -13.72
C ASP A 26 -0.68 3.31 -13.89
N ALA A 27 0.22 3.11 -14.86
CA ALA A 27 1.40 3.96 -15.06
C ALA A 27 1.02 5.44 -15.29
N ALA A 28 0.04 5.70 -16.14
CA ALA A 28 -0.41 7.04 -16.46
C ALA A 28 -1.04 7.72 -15.24
N ILE A 29 -2.02 7.07 -14.59
CA ILE A 29 -2.70 7.65 -13.42
C ILE A 29 -1.73 7.87 -12.24
N ASN A 30 -0.72 7.00 -12.10
CA ASN A 30 0.34 7.16 -11.10
C ASN A 30 1.19 8.42 -11.32
N ILE A 31 1.48 8.78 -12.57
CA ILE A 31 2.18 10.02 -12.89
C ILE A 31 1.27 11.21 -12.61
N MET A 32 0.04 11.19 -13.12
CA MET A 32 -0.92 12.30 -12.96
C MET A 32 -1.19 12.61 -11.50
N ARG A 33 -1.47 11.59 -10.67
CA ARG A 33 -1.75 11.79 -9.24
C ARG A 33 -0.55 12.35 -8.47
N ARG A 34 0.69 12.01 -8.84
CA ARG A 34 1.90 12.58 -8.22
C ARG A 34 1.99 14.08 -8.48
N ILE A 35 1.65 14.51 -9.69
CA ILE A 35 1.65 15.92 -10.08
C ILE A 35 0.51 16.67 -9.35
N MET A 36 -0.70 16.10 -9.31
CA MET A 36 -1.83 16.66 -8.54
C MET A 36 -1.49 16.84 -7.06
N GLN A 37 -0.92 15.80 -6.42
CA GLN A 37 -0.47 15.86 -5.03
C GLN A 37 0.61 16.94 -4.82
N SER A 38 1.55 17.06 -5.76
CA SER A 38 2.60 18.08 -5.69
C SER A 38 2.08 19.50 -5.89
N SER A 39 0.91 19.64 -6.51
CA SER A 39 0.21 20.91 -6.72
C SER A 39 -0.72 21.28 -5.57
N GLY A 40 -0.89 20.40 -4.57
CA GLY A 40 -1.58 20.69 -3.31
C GLY A 40 -2.90 19.94 -3.08
N ALA A 41 -3.30 19.04 -3.98
CA ALA A 41 -4.51 18.24 -3.80
C ALA A 41 -4.31 17.05 -2.84
N GLU A 42 -5.40 16.65 -2.17
CA GLU A 42 -5.50 15.43 -1.39
C GLU A 42 -6.01 14.29 -2.31
N ILE A 43 -5.17 13.28 -2.53
CA ILE A 43 -5.45 12.21 -3.50
C ILE A 43 -5.88 10.95 -2.78
N ILE A 44 -7.11 10.50 -3.04
CA ILE A 44 -7.61 9.19 -2.64
C ILE A 44 -7.34 8.24 -3.82
N HIS A 45 -6.33 7.39 -3.69
CA HIS A 45 -5.90 6.53 -4.79
C HIS A 45 -6.43 5.11 -4.62
N LEU A 46 -7.24 4.64 -5.58
CA LEU A 46 -7.82 3.30 -5.56
C LEU A 46 -6.99 2.26 -6.31
N GLY A 47 -5.93 2.67 -7.02
CA GLY A 47 -5.13 1.77 -7.84
C GLY A 47 -5.81 1.48 -9.18
N HIS A 48 -5.79 0.21 -9.57
CA HIS A 48 -6.27 -0.26 -10.87
C HIS A 48 -7.40 -1.29 -10.72
N ASN A 49 -8.03 -1.68 -11.83
CA ASN A 49 -9.15 -2.63 -11.86
C ASN A 49 -10.30 -2.25 -10.92
N ARG A 50 -10.87 -1.05 -11.10
CA ARG A 50 -11.98 -0.56 -10.28
C ARG A 50 -13.28 -0.45 -11.06
N SER A 51 -14.35 -1.01 -10.50
CA SER A 51 -15.69 -0.82 -11.02
C SER A 51 -16.17 0.62 -10.83
N VAL A 52 -17.15 1.03 -11.64
CA VAL A 52 -17.81 2.34 -11.48
C VAL A 52 -18.40 2.48 -10.08
N GLN A 53 -19.05 1.43 -9.57
CA GLN A 53 -19.64 1.45 -8.23
C GLN A 53 -18.60 1.70 -7.13
N GLU A 54 -17.45 1.01 -7.15
CA GLU A 54 -16.38 1.26 -6.17
C GLU A 54 -15.85 2.71 -6.21
N ILE A 55 -15.72 3.28 -7.42
CA ILE A 55 -15.22 4.65 -7.60
C ILE A 55 -16.25 5.66 -7.08
N VAL A 56 -17.53 5.50 -7.44
CA VAL A 56 -18.61 6.40 -7.03
C VAL A 56 -18.86 6.33 -5.54
N ASP A 57 -18.92 5.12 -4.96
CA ASP A 57 -19.08 4.93 -3.52
C ASP A 57 -17.94 5.60 -2.74
N THR A 58 -16.70 5.44 -3.24
CA THR A 58 -15.55 6.14 -2.67
C THR A 58 -15.71 7.66 -2.80
N ALA A 59 -16.07 8.18 -3.97
CA ALA A 59 -16.19 9.61 -4.19
C ALA A 59 -17.22 10.26 -3.26
N ILE A 60 -18.35 9.58 -3.03
CA ILE A 60 -19.41 10.03 -2.11
C ILE A 60 -18.92 9.99 -0.66
N GLN A 61 -18.35 8.86 -0.21
CA GLN A 61 -17.86 8.72 1.17
C GLN A 61 -16.71 9.69 1.48
N GLU A 62 -15.86 9.97 0.49
CA GLU A 62 -14.72 10.88 0.61
C GLU A 62 -15.08 12.36 0.33
N ASP A 63 -16.34 12.65 -0.04
CA ASP A 63 -16.89 13.97 -0.42
C ASP A 63 -15.92 14.78 -1.28
N VAL A 64 -15.51 14.18 -2.40
CA VAL A 64 -14.49 14.78 -3.29
C VAL A 64 -15.10 15.78 -4.26
N GLN A 65 -14.28 16.73 -4.70
CA GLN A 65 -14.65 17.62 -5.80
C GLN A 65 -14.55 16.94 -7.16
N ALA A 66 -13.67 15.94 -7.29
CA ALA A 66 -13.40 15.32 -8.58
C ALA A 66 -13.01 13.84 -8.52
N ILE A 67 -13.26 13.16 -9.64
CA ILE A 67 -12.78 11.83 -9.98
C ILE A 67 -11.89 11.95 -11.22
N ALA A 68 -10.74 11.29 -11.22
CA ALA A 68 -9.87 11.17 -12.38
C ALA A 68 -9.58 9.69 -12.70
N VAL A 69 -10.00 9.26 -13.89
CA VAL A 69 -9.89 7.85 -14.32
C VAL A 69 -9.05 7.70 -15.57
N THR A 70 -8.19 6.67 -15.60
CA THR A 70 -7.60 6.20 -16.86
C THR A 70 -8.28 4.96 -17.39
N SER A 71 -8.54 4.92 -18.70
CA SER A 71 -9.14 3.76 -19.38
C SER A 71 -8.41 3.47 -20.69
N TYR A 72 -7.66 2.37 -20.73
CA TYR A 72 -6.85 1.95 -21.88
C TYR A 72 -7.38 0.68 -22.58
N GLN A 73 -8.34 -0.03 -21.99
CA GLN A 73 -8.86 -1.31 -22.49
C GLN A 73 -10.10 -1.20 -23.37
N GLY A 74 -10.63 0.00 -23.59
CA GLY A 74 -11.92 0.21 -24.26
C GLY A 74 -13.12 0.09 -23.31
N GLY A 75 -14.34 0.18 -23.84
CA GLY A 75 -15.57 0.25 -23.04
C GLY A 75 -15.71 1.53 -22.22
N HIS A 76 -14.89 2.55 -22.52
CA HIS A 76 -14.84 3.83 -21.82
C HIS A 76 -16.14 4.61 -21.98
N MET A 77 -16.83 4.48 -23.12
CA MET A 77 -18.10 5.17 -23.36
C MET A 77 -19.14 4.77 -22.32
N GLU A 78 -19.38 3.47 -22.16
CA GLU A 78 -20.32 2.92 -21.20
C GLU A 78 -19.84 3.18 -19.77
N PHE A 79 -18.54 3.03 -19.52
CA PHE A 79 -17.96 3.22 -18.20
C PHE A 79 -18.15 4.65 -17.68
N PHE A 80 -17.83 5.67 -18.48
CA PHE A 80 -17.96 7.07 -18.07
C PHE A 80 -19.43 7.49 -17.98
N LYS A 81 -20.28 7.09 -18.94
CA LYS A 81 -21.73 7.39 -18.88
C LYS A 81 -22.38 6.78 -17.65
N TYR A 82 -22.08 5.52 -17.35
CA TYR A 82 -22.59 4.86 -16.15
C TYR A 82 -22.11 5.55 -14.86
N MET A 83 -20.86 6.04 -14.84
CA MET A 83 -20.35 6.80 -13.70
C MET A 83 -21.09 8.11 -13.48
N HIS A 84 -21.35 8.85 -14.56
CA HIS A 84 -22.14 10.07 -14.53
C HIS A 84 -23.57 9.79 -14.02
N ASP A 85 -24.26 8.81 -14.60
CA ASP A 85 -25.63 8.46 -14.22
C ASP A 85 -25.72 8.03 -12.75
N LEU A 86 -24.78 7.22 -12.27
CA LEU A 86 -24.77 6.75 -10.89
C LEU A 86 -24.47 7.87 -9.88
N LEU A 87 -23.66 8.87 -10.26
CA LEU A 87 -23.45 10.07 -9.43
C LEU A 87 -24.73 10.91 -9.36
N GLU A 88 -25.42 11.12 -10.48
CA GLU A 88 -26.69 11.85 -10.50
C GLU A 88 -27.76 11.14 -9.68
N GLU A 89 -27.92 9.82 -9.87
CA GLU A 89 -28.87 8.99 -9.13
C GLU A 89 -28.65 9.10 -7.61
N ARG A 90 -27.39 9.14 -7.16
CA ARG A 90 -27.02 9.26 -5.75
C ARG A 90 -26.91 10.71 -5.26
N GLY A 91 -27.37 11.67 -6.05
CA GLY A 91 -27.38 13.10 -5.70
C GLY A 91 -25.98 13.69 -5.53
N ALA A 92 -24.98 13.11 -6.19
CA ALA A 92 -23.57 13.50 -6.16
C ALA A 92 -23.09 14.12 -7.49
N GLY A 93 -24.01 14.67 -8.31
CA GLY A 93 -23.70 15.33 -9.60
C GLY A 93 -22.78 16.57 -9.52
N HIS A 94 -22.43 17.02 -8.32
CA HIS A 94 -21.41 18.06 -8.13
C HIS A 94 -19.97 17.55 -8.35
N VAL A 95 -19.76 16.23 -8.29
CA VAL A 95 -18.45 15.62 -8.46
C VAL A 95 -18.04 15.68 -9.91
N LYS A 96 -16.91 16.33 -10.19
CA LYS A 96 -16.37 16.52 -11.53
C LYS A 96 -15.69 15.25 -12.05
N ILE A 97 -15.91 14.89 -13.32
CA ILE A 97 -15.37 13.66 -13.91
C ILE A 97 -14.32 14.00 -14.96
N PHE A 98 -13.10 13.54 -14.69
CA PHE A 98 -11.94 13.68 -15.57
C PHE A 98 -11.49 12.31 -16.07
N GLY A 99 -11.02 12.25 -17.32
CA GLY A 99 -10.55 10.99 -17.90
C GLY A 99 -9.40 11.11 -18.89
N GLY A 100 -8.79 9.98 -19.21
CA GLY A 100 -7.81 9.85 -20.28
C GLY A 100 -7.56 8.39 -20.66
N GLY A 101 -7.31 8.13 -21.94
CA GLY A 101 -7.05 6.78 -22.45
C GLY A 101 -5.97 6.74 -23.53
N GLY A 102 -5.16 7.79 -23.64
CA GLY A 102 -4.24 7.94 -24.76
C GLY A 102 -4.98 7.91 -26.09
N GLY A 103 -4.54 7.08 -27.03
CA GLY A 103 -5.18 6.92 -28.33
C GLY A 103 -6.42 6.01 -28.34
N THR A 104 -6.81 5.44 -27.20
CA THR A 104 -7.96 4.52 -27.11
C THR A 104 -9.29 5.25 -27.20
N ILE A 105 -9.36 6.51 -26.75
CA ILE A 105 -10.58 7.34 -26.80
C ILE A 105 -10.47 8.29 -27.99
N LEU A 106 -11.35 8.12 -28.97
CA LEU A 106 -11.33 8.89 -30.22
C LEU A 106 -11.88 10.31 -30.03
N PRO A 107 -11.49 11.30 -30.85
CA PRO A 107 -12.02 12.67 -30.74
C PRO A 107 -13.54 12.77 -30.75
N SER A 108 -14.23 11.98 -31.59
CA SER A 108 -15.70 11.95 -31.62
C SER A 108 -16.32 11.38 -30.33
N GLU A 109 -15.66 10.41 -29.71
CA GLU A 109 -16.07 9.82 -28.44
C GLU A 109 -15.83 10.81 -27.28
N ILE A 110 -14.75 11.57 -27.34
CA ILE A 110 -14.46 12.67 -26.40
C ILE A 110 -15.59 13.71 -26.45
N GLU A 111 -15.95 14.17 -27.65
CA GLU A 111 -17.06 15.13 -27.86
C GLU A 111 -18.39 14.58 -27.32
N GLU A 112 -18.69 13.31 -27.58
CA GLU A 112 -19.90 12.67 -27.08
C GLU A 112 -19.91 12.54 -25.54
N LEU A 113 -18.79 12.17 -24.92
CA LEU A 113 -18.67 12.10 -23.46
C LEU A 113 -18.81 13.49 -22.81
N HIS A 114 -18.23 14.54 -23.41
CA HIS A 114 -18.40 15.91 -22.92
C HIS A 114 -19.84 16.37 -23.05
N ALA A 115 -20.50 16.06 -24.18
CA ALA A 115 -21.92 16.36 -24.37
C ALA A 115 -22.84 15.61 -23.39
N TYR A 116 -22.41 14.44 -22.91
CA TYR A 116 -23.16 13.65 -21.94
C TYR A 116 -23.10 14.22 -20.52
N GLY A 117 -21.98 14.85 -20.14
CA GLY A 117 -21.78 15.43 -18.81
C GLY A 117 -20.40 15.20 -18.20
N ILE A 118 -19.46 14.56 -18.92
CA ILE A 118 -18.08 14.39 -18.45
C ILE A 118 -17.32 15.71 -18.63
N ASP A 119 -16.74 16.25 -17.55
CA ASP A 119 -16.13 17.59 -17.59
C ASP A 119 -14.94 17.69 -18.54
N ARG A 120 -14.04 16.70 -18.52
CA ARG A 120 -12.91 16.69 -19.45
C ARG A 120 -12.30 15.30 -19.66
N ILE A 121 -12.05 14.96 -20.91
CA ILE A 121 -11.24 13.81 -21.33
C ILE A 121 -10.03 14.37 -22.07
N TYR A 122 -8.83 14.01 -21.61
CA TYR A 122 -7.58 14.50 -22.18
C TYR A 122 -7.07 13.55 -23.26
N SER A 123 -6.90 14.09 -24.47
CA SER A 123 -6.30 13.41 -25.62
C SER A 123 -4.76 13.50 -25.60
N PRO A 124 -4.05 12.70 -26.43
CA PRO A 124 -2.61 12.86 -26.62
C PRO A 124 -2.21 14.24 -27.16
N ASP A 125 -3.09 14.90 -27.93
CA ASP A 125 -2.88 16.26 -28.43
C ASP A 125 -2.93 17.29 -27.31
N ASP A 126 -3.85 17.14 -26.36
CA ASP A 126 -3.89 17.99 -25.16
C ASP A 126 -2.60 17.86 -24.36
N GLY A 127 -2.08 16.63 -24.23
CA GLY A 127 -0.80 16.38 -23.56
C GLY A 127 0.39 17.06 -24.25
N ARG A 128 0.38 17.15 -25.59
CA ARG A 128 1.40 17.89 -26.37
C ARG A 128 1.25 19.41 -26.22
N ALA A 129 0.02 19.91 -26.21
CA ALA A 129 -0.27 21.34 -26.18
C ALA A 129 -0.08 21.96 -24.79
N LEU A 130 -0.62 21.32 -23.75
CA LEU A 130 -0.63 21.82 -22.38
C LEU A 130 0.57 21.35 -21.56
N GLY A 131 1.17 20.23 -21.97
CA GLY A 131 2.09 19.46 -21.12
C GLY A 131 1.37 18.83 -19.92
N LEU A 132 2.09 17.96 -19.20
CA LEU A 132 1.52 17.24 -18.05
C LEU A 132 1.05 18.21 -16.95
N GLN A 133 1.85 19.23 -16.62
CA GLN A 133 1.49 20.19 -15.57
C GLN A 133 0.31 21.07 -16.01
N GLY A 134 0.20 21.44 -17.29
CA GLY A 134 -0.93 22.23 -17.78
C GLY A 134 -2.26 21.47 -17.68
N MET A 135 -2.27 20.19 -18.03
CA MET A 135 -3.46 19.34 -17.83
C MET A 135 -3.85 19.25 -16.36
N ILE A 136 -2.89 19.09 -15.45
CA ILE A 136 -3.19 19.05 -14.01
C ILE A 136 -3.68 20.40 -13.49
N ASN A 137 -3.15 21.52 -13.99
CA ASN A 137 -3.66 22.83 -13.62
C ASN A 137 -5.13 22.99 -14.02
N ASP A 138 -5.50 22.52 -15.22
CA ASP A 138 -6.88 22.53 -15.71
C ASP A 138 -7.81 21.71 -14.81
N VAL A 139 -7.44 20.46 -14.49
CA VAL A 139 -8.18 19.62 -13.51
C VAL A 139 -8.38 20.36 -12.19
N LEU A 140 -7.31 20.91 -11.62
CA LEU A 140 -7.36 21.54 -10.31
C LEU A 140 -8.18 22.83 -10.31
N GLN A 141 -8.11 23.64 -11.37
CA GLN A 141 -8.90 24.86 -11.49
C GLN A 141 -10.39 24.57 -11.55
N GLN A 142 -10.78 23.55 -12.32
CA GLN A 142 -12.18 23.13 -12.43
C GLN A 142 -12.71 22.50 -11.14
N ALA A 143 -11.85 21.80 -10.38
CA ALA A 143 -12.20 21.18 -9.11
C ALA A 143 -12.10 22.12 -7.89
N ASP A 144 -11.66 23.37 -8.05
CA ASP A 144 -11.40 24.29 -6.93
C ASP A 144 -12.64 25.07 -6.48
N PHE A 145 -13.62 24.33 -5.94
CA PHE A 145 -14.84 24.90 -5.35
C PHE A 145 -15.03 24.45 -3.89
N PRO A 146 -15.75 25.26 -3.07
CA PRO A 146 -15.95 24.95 -1.66
C PRO A 146 -16.96 23.80 -1.47
N LEU A 147 -16.65 22.90 -0.53
CA LEU A 147 -17.55 21.86 -0.04
C LEU A 147 -17.67 21.96 1.48
N GLY A 148 -18.89 21.79 2.02
CA GLY A 148 -19.17 21.85 3.46
C GLY A 148 -19.42 23.25 4.04
N GLU A 149 -19.49 24.30 3.22
CA GLU A 149 -19.78 25.66 3.70
C GLU A 149 -21.21 25.78 4.26
N GLN A 150 -22.16 25.10 3.64
CA GLN A 150 -23.55 25.02 4.11
C GLN A 150 -23.94 23.54 4.27
N VAL A 151 -24.51 23.21 5.44
CA VAL A 151 -25.03 21.89 5.76
C VAL A 151 -26.40 22.07 6.41
N LYS A 152 -27.47 21.62 5.75
CA LYS A 152 -28.85 21.82 6.23
C LYS A 152 -29.65 20.54 6.17
N GLU A 153 -29.71 19.92 4.99
CA GLU A 153 -30.41 18.66 4.81
C GLU A 153 -29.62 17.51 5.41
N GLU A 154 -28.29 17.56 5.33
CA GLU A 154 -27.37 16.55 5.85
C GLU A 154 -27.50 16.39 7.37
N LEU A 155 -27.74 17.49 8.10
CA LEU A 155 -27.99 17.47 9.55
C LEU A 155 -29.27 16.69 9.92
N LYS A 156 -30.22 16.54 8.99
CA LYS A 156 -31.47 15.81 9.22
C LYS A 156 -31.31 14.31 8.92
N THR A 157 -30.44 13.94 7.98
CA THR A 157 -30.38 12.58 7.46
C THR A 157 -29.16 11.78 7.90
N PHE A 158 -28.09 12.41 8.42
CA PHE A 158 -26.87 11.68 8.82
C PHE A 158 -27.09 10.63 9.92
N LYS A 159 -28.09 10.83 10.79
CA LYS A 159 -28.50 9.84 11.82
C LYS A 159 -29.09 8.55 11.24
N GLN A 160 -29.35 8.51 9.94
CA GLN A 160 -29.77 7.32 9.19
C GLN A 160 -28.56 6.64 8.51
N GLN A 161 -27.33 7.05 8.86
CA GLN A 161 -26.08 6.57 8.27
C GLN A 161 -25.99 6.80 6.76
N GLU A 162 -26.68 7.82 6.24
CA GLU A 162 -26.61 8.18 4.82
C GLU A 162 -25.18 8.63 4.46
N PRO A 163 -24.45 7.90 3.59
CA PRO A 163 -23.02 8.14 3.38
C PRO A 163 -22.69 9.57 2.95
N LYS A 164 -23.50 10.13 2.06
CA LYS A 164 -23.33 11.51 1.56
C LYS A 164 -23.47 12.54 2.68
N ALA A 165 -24.50 12.40 3.52
CA ALA A 165 -24.73 13.32 4.63
C ALA A 165 -23.60 13.26 5.66
N VAL A 166 -23.21 12.04 6.06
CA VAL A 166 -22.07 11.82 6.97
C VAL A 166 -20.79 12.42 6.41
N ALA A 167 -20.46 12.13 5.15
CA ALA A 167 -19.25 12.63 4.49
C ALA A 167 -19.22 14.16 4.41
N ARG A 168 -20.34 14.80 4.06
CA ARG A 168 -20.46 16.26 3.95
C ARG A 168 -20.35 16.95 5.31
N LEU A 169 -20.90 16.37 6.38
CA LEU A 169 -20.71 16.90 7.74
C LEU A 169 -19.26 16.81 8.20
N ILE A 170 -18.55 15.71 7.87
CA ILE A 170 -17.11 15.61 8.15
C ILE A 170 -16.34 16.68 7.38
N THR A 171 -16.63 16.89 6.09
CA THR A 171 -16.02 17.97 5.30
C THR A 171 -16.28 19.35 5.91
N ALA A 172 -17.50 19.61 6.38
CA ALA A 172 -17.87 20.86 7.04
C ALA A 172 -17.08 21.07 8.35
N ALA A 173 -16.92 20.01 9.15
CA ALA A 173 -16.11 20.03 10.37
C ALA A 173 -14.62 20.29 10.09
N GLU A 174 -14.07 19.70 9.02
CA GLU A 174 -12.66 19.86 8.65
C GLU A 174 -12.33 21.24 8.04
N ASN A 175 -13.27 21.83 7.29
CA ASN A 175 -13.01 23.04 6.50
C ASN A 175 -13.55 24.32 7.16
N TYR A 176 -14.68 24.23 7.89
CA TYR A 176 -15.37 25.39 8.46
C TYR A 176 -15.77 25.19 9.94
N PRO A 177 -14.87 24.73 10.82
CA PRO A 177 -15.19 24.36 12.21
C PRO A 177 -15.78 25.53 13.01
N GLN A 178 -15.30 26.76 12.78
CA GLN A 178 -15.78 27.95 13.50
C GLN A 178 -17.18 28.37 13.05
N GLN A 179 -17.48 28.25 11.77
CA GLN A 179 -18.80 28.58 11.21
C GLN A 179 -19.87 27.59 11.69
N HIS A 180 -19.46 26.35 11.92
CA HIS A 180 -20.34 25.24 12.29
C HIS A 180 -20.30 24.88 13.78
N ALA A 181 -19.76 25.77 14.61
CA ALA A 181 -19.51 25.49 16.03
C ALA A 181 -20.78 25.06 16.79
N ASP A 182 -21.93 25.67 16.49
CA ASP A 182 -23.18 25.42 17.21
C ASP A 182 -23.64 23.96 17.11
N TRP A 183 -23.74 23.40 15.90
CA TRP A 183 -24.17 22.01 15.73
C TRP A 183 -23.04 21.02 16.04
N LEU A 184 -21.77 21.40 15.84
CA LEU A 184 -20.63 20.56 16.24
C LEU A 184 -20.62 20.36 17.76
N GLN A 185 -20.93 21.39 18.55
CA GLN A 185 -21.07 21.27 20.00
C GLN A 185 -22.26 20.38 20.40
N GLN A 186 -23.38 20.45 19.67
CA GLN A 186 -24.52 19.56 19.89
C GLN A 186 -24.15 18.10 19.60
N VAL A 187 -23.50 17.83 18.47
CA VAL A 187 -23.04 16.48 18.10
C VAL A 187 -22.04 15.96 19.14
N ALA A 188 -21.09 16.77 19.60
CA ALA A 188 -20.14 16.38 20.65
C ALA A 188 -20.83 16.09 22.00
N ALA A 189 -21.93 16.80 22.32
CA ALA A 189 -22.71 16.52 23.52
C ALA A 189 -23.50 15.20 23.38
N GLU A 190 -24.16 14.97 22.25
CA GLU A 190 -24.87 13.72 21.96
C GLU A 190 -23.92 12.51 21.92
N ALA A 191 -22.73 12.67 21.33
CA ALA A 191 -21.73 11.61 21.21
C ALA A 191 -21.23 11.06 22.55
N LYS A 192 -21.34 11.84 23.63
CA LYS A 192 -21.01 11.40 25.01
C LYS A 192 -22.03 10.42 25.57
N GLU A 193 -23.28 10.49 25.11
CA GLU A 193 -24.35 9.57 25.49
C GLU A 193 -24.36 8.30 24.63
N CYS A 194 -23.64 8.32 23.49
CA CYS A 194 -23.50 7.17 22.61
C CYS A 194 -22.51 6.13 23.18
N THR A 195 -22.94 4.87 23.22
CA THR A 195 -22.14 3.72 23.65
C THR A 195 -21.40 3.01 22.52
N THR A 196 -21.42 3.56 21.29
CA THR A 196 -20.68 3.02 20.14
C THR A 196 -19.18 2.90 20.46
N PRO A 197 -18.61 1.69 20.41
CA PRO A 197 -17.17 1.47 20.61
C PRO A 197 -16.31 2.15 19.56
N VAL A 198 -15.20 2.74 20.00
CA VAL A 198 -14.16 3.30 19.14
C VAL A 198 -12.86 2.51 19.29
N LEU A 199 -12.46 1.80 18.24
CA LEU A 199 -11.18 1.11 18.14
C LEU A 199 -10.11 2.02 17.53
N GLY A 200 -9.14 2.42 18.33
CA GLY A 200 -7.96 3.15 17.86
C GLY A 200 -6.89 2.19 17.38
N VAL A 201 -6.49 2.27 16.11
CA VAL A 201 -5.42 1.44 15.52
C VAL A 201 -4.24 2.32 15.17
N THR A 202 -3.12 2.11 15.84
CA THR A 202 -1.88 2.86 15.63
C THR A 202 -0.69 1.94 15.46
N GLY A 203 0.45 2.49 15.07
CA GLY A 203 1.65 1.69 14.85
C GLY A 203 2.63 2.30 13.86
N THR A 204 3.82 1.70 13.83
CA THR A 204 4.92 2.16 12.97
C THR A 204 4.56 2.14 11.48
N GLY A 205 5.12 3.10 10.73
CA GLY A 205 4.93 3.19 9.28
C GLY A 205 5.30 1.88 8.56
N GLY A 206 4.38 1.37 7.75
CA GLY A 206 4.60 0.13 7.01
C GLY A 206 4.46 -1.16 7.82
N ALA A 207 4.02 -1.11 9.09
CA ALA A 207 3.72 -2.31 9.87
C ALA A 207 2.56 -3.16 9.32
N GLY A 208 1.76 -2.59 8.41
CA GLY A 208 0.61 -3.25 7.80
C GLY A 208 -0.70 -3.01 8.56
N LYS A 209 -0.87 -1.80 9.13
CA LYS A 209 -2.08 -1.38 9.87
C LYS A 209 -3.34 -1.51 9.01
N SER A 210 -3.38 -0.84 7.86
CA SER A 210 -4.54 -0.85 6.97
C SER A 210 -4.88 -2.26 6.48
N SER A 211 -3.87 -3.09 6.19
CA SER A 211 -4.11 -4.51 5.84
C SER A 211 -4.66 -5.33 7.01
N LEU A 212 -4.23 -5.05 8.24
CA LEU A 212 -4.75 -5.70 9.42
C LEU A 212 -6.19 -5.24 9.71
N VAL A 213 -6.46 -3.93 9.59
CA VAL A 213 -7.80 -3.34 9.69
C VAL A 213 -8.75 -3.96 8.66
N ASP A 214 -8.33 -4.11 7.40
CA ASP A 214 -9.11 -4.80 6.36
C ASP A 214 -9.51 -6.23 6.78
N GLU A 215 -8.55 -6.98 7.32
CA GLU A 215 -8.79 -8.34 7.80
C GLU A 215 -9.67 -8.39 9.06
N LEU A 216 -9.61 -7.40 9.94
CA LEU A 216 -10.51 -7.26 11.10
C LEU A 216 -11.94 -6.93 10.62
N ILE A 217 -12.11 -6.01 9.67
CA ILE A 217 -13.40 -5.66 9.06
C ILE A 217 -14.03 -6.89 8.41
N ARG A 218 -13.26 -7.64 7.61
CA ARG A 218 -13.73 -8.88 6.98
C ARG A 218 -14.26 -9.90 8.00
N ARG A 219 -13.61 -10.01 9.17
CA ARG A 219 -14.04 -10.91 10.26
C ARG A 219 -15.29 -10.40 10.94
N PHE A 220 -15.34 -9.10 11.22
CA PHE A 220 -16.49 -8.43 11.83
C PHE A 220 -17.75 -8.56 10.96
N LEU A 221 -17.66 -8.21 9.67
CA LEU A 221 -18.78 -8.30 8.73
C LEU A 221 -19.31 -9.73 8.54
N ARG A 222 -18.46 -10.74 8.79
CA ARG A 222 -18.83 -12.16 8.75
C ARG A 222 -19.55 -12.60 10.03
N ASP A 223 -19.10 -12.14 11.19
CA ASP A 223 -19.70 -12.49 12.48
C ASP A 223 -21.01 -11.73 12.72
N PHE A 224 -21.10 -10.49 12.23
CA PHE A 224 -22.21 -9.57 12.48
C PHE A 224 -22.84 -9.10 11.15
N PRO A 225 -23.77 -9.88 10.57
CA PRO A 225 -24.39 -9.57 9.28
C PRO A 225 -25.09 -8.22 9.24
N ASP A 226 -25.68 -7.79 10.35
CA ASP A 226 -26.54 -6.60 10.42
C ASP A 226 -25.82 -5.35 10.95
N GLN A 227 -24.58 -5.48 11.43
CA GLN A 227 -23.84 -4.35 12.02
C GLN A 227 -23.11 -3.53 10.96
N LYS A 228 -23.00 -2.23 11.22
CA LYS A 228 -22.33 -1.25 10.37
C LYS A 228 -21.08 -0.66 11.03
N ILE A 229 -20.05 -0.45 10.22
CA ILE A 229 -18.74 0.03 10.65
C ILE A 229 -18.46 1.41 10.02
N GLY A 230 -18.04 2.36 10.85
CA GLY A 230 -17.49 3.64 10.41
C GLY A 230 -15.96 3.63 10.54
N ILE A 231 -15.24 3.98 9.49
CA ILE A 231 -13.77 3.94 9.47
C ILE A 231 -13.23 5.35 9.17
N LEU A 232 -12.30 5.81 10.01
CA LEU A 232 -11.53 7.01 9.78
C LEU A 232 -10.06 6.61 9.67
N SER A 233 -9.45 6.78 8.51
CA SER A 233 -8.01 6.57 8.32
C SER A 233 -7.31 7.91 8.16
N VAL A 234 -6.19 8.11 8.86
CA VAL A 234 -5.42 9.35 8.82
C VAL A 234 -4.08 9.12 8.14
N ASP A 235 -3.82 9.88 7.07
CA ASP A 235 -2.57 9.82 6.32
C ASP A 235 -1.78 11.15 6.40
N PRO A 236 -0.44 11.13 6.34
CA PRO A 236 0.37 12.32 6.52
C PRO A 236 0.32 13.24 5.28
N SER A 237 0.20 14.54 5.52
CA SER A 237 0.26 15.57 4.47
C SER A 237 1.70 15.96 4.09
N LYS A 238 1.96 16.30 2.82
CA LYS A 238 3.27 16.81 2.40
C LYS A 238 3.47 18.25 2.87
N ARG A 239 4.51 18.46 3.68
CA ARG A 239 4.87 19.77 4.25
C ARG A 239 5.02 20.89 3.21
N ARG A 240 5.65 20.61 2.07
CA ARG A 240 6.00 21.64 1.07
C ARG A 240 4.82 22.08 0.20
N THR A 241 3.90 21.15 -0.08
CA THR A 241 2.85 21.37 -1.10
C THR A 241 1.46 21.43 -0.49
N GLY A 242 1.27 20.92 0.74
CA GLY A 242 -0.03 20.83 1.40
C GLY A 242 -0.89 19.66 0.92
N GLY A 243 -0.54 19.01 -0.19
CA GLY A 243 -1.25 17.85 -0.72
C GLY A 243 -0.92 16.55 0.03
N ALA A 244 -1.79 15.58 -0.07
CA ALA A 244 -1.67 14.28 0.62
C ALA A 244 -1.90 13.12 -0.35
N LEU A 245 -1.29 11.97 -0.07
CA LEU A 245 -1.66 10.71 -0.70
C LEU A 245 -2.35 9.89 0.37
N LEU A 246 -3.66 9.81 0.27
CA LEU A 246 -4.53 9.05 1.14
C LEU A 246 -4.57 7.62 0.59
N GLY A 247 -3.63 6.82 1.07
CA GLY A 247 -3.24 5.53 0.52
C GLY A 247 -3.81 4.34 1.28
N ASP A 248 -4.45 4.53 2.43
CA ASP A 248 -4.96 3.42 3.23
C ASP A 248 -6.11 2.68 2.53
N ARG A 249 -7.03 3.41 1.87
CA ARG A 249 -8.18 2.82 1.16
C ARG A 249 -7.78 1.80 0.08
N ILE A 250 -6.62 1.95 -0.58
CA ILE A 250 -6.16 1.00 -1.61
C ILE A 250 -5.94 -0.42 -1.06
N ARG A 251 -5.75 -0.55 0.26
CA ARG A 251 -5.51 -1.82 0.95
C ARG A 251 -6.80 -2.50 1.42
N MET A 252 -7.92 -1.78 1.40
CA MET A 252 -9.16 -2.20 2.04
C MET A 252 -10.06 -2.98 1.05
N ASN A 253 -9.79 -4.27 0.87
CA ASN A 253 -10.57 -5.12 -0.03
C ASN A 253 -11.95 -5.48 0.53
N ALA A 254 -12.11 -5.50 1.86
CA ALA A 254 -13.38 -5.80 2.52
C ALA A 254 -14.46 -4.74 2.27
N LEU A 255 -14.07 -3.56 1.78
CA LEU A 255 -14.99 -2.49 1.35
C LEU A 255 -15.66 -2.76 0.00
N ALA A 256 -15.21 -3.77 -0.74
CA ALA A 256 -15.83 -4.10 -2.02
C ALA A 256 -17.35 -4.29 -1.82
N PRO A 257 -18.20 -3.77 -2.73
CA PRO A 257 -19.66 -3.87 -2.58
C PRO A 257 -20.16 -5.32 -2.42
N THR A 258 -19.44 -6.29 -3.00
CA THR A 258 -19.72 -7.73 -2.88
C THR A 258 -19.48 -8.31 -1.48
N ILE A 259 -18.78 -7.60 -0.60
CA ILE A 259 -18.44 -8.01 0.77
C ILE A 259 -19.15 -7.12 1.78
N ALA A 260 -18.93 -5.80 1.70
CA ALA A 260 -19.48 -4.83 2.64
C ALA A 260 -20.97 -4.57 2.39
N GLY A 261 -21.43 -4.63 1.13
CA GLY A 261 -22.68 -3.99 0.74
C GLY A 261 -22.63 -2.51 1.13
N GLU A 262 -23.63 -2.05 1.89
CA GLU A 262 -23.71 -0.67 2.40
C GLU A 262 -23.29 -0.55 3.87
N ARG A 263 -22.74 -1.61 4.47
CA ARG A 263 -22.48 -1.69 5.92
C ARG A 263 -21.19 -1.01 6.36
N VAL A 264 -20.35 -0.55 5.43
CA VAL A 264 -19.09 0.09 5.78
C VAL A 264 -19.00 1.48 5.16
N PHE A 265 -18.83 2.47 6.02
CA PHE A 265 -18.46 3.82 5.65
C PHE A 265 -16.99 4.01 5.96
N MET A 266 -16.20 4.51 5.02
CA MET A 266 -14.81 4.89 5.27
C MET A 266 -14.59 6.34 4.86
N ARG A 267 -13.76 7.07 5.61
CA ARG A 267 -13.30 8.41 5.27
C ARG A 267 -11.80 8.52 5.51
N SER A 268 -11.09 9.05 4.53
CA SER A 268 -9.64 9.26 4.61
C SER A 268 -9.35 10.72 4.93
N LEU A 269 -8.70 10.97 6.06
CA LEU A 269 -8.35 12.30 6.56
C LEU A 269 -6.85 12.56 6.33
N ALA A 270 -6.51 13.81 6.07
CA ALA A 270 -5.13 14.24 6.01
C ALA A 270 -4.76 14.92 7.34
N THR A 271 -3.55 14.70 7.88
CA THR A 271 -3.15 15.34 9.15
C THR A 271 -3.22 16.88 9.09
N ARG A 272 -3.03 17.49 7.91
CA ARG A 272 -3.06 18.95 7.62
C ARG A 272 -2.13 19.83 8.47
N GLN A 273 -1.45 19.26 9.46
CA GLN A 273 -0.50 19.91 10.36
C GLN A 273 0.80 19.11 10.42
N SER A 274 1.91 19.80 10.68
CA SER A 274 3.22 19.16 10.82
C SER A 274 3.38 18.53 12.20
N ASN A 275 3.84 17.28 12.25
CA ASN A 275 4.25 16.54 13.45
C ASN A 275 3.13 15.98 14.35
N LEU A 276 1.87 15.96 13.89
CA LEU A 276 0.79 15.27 14.60
C LEU A 276 0.48 13.95 13.90
N ALA A 277 0.18 12.92 14.69
CA ALA A 277 -0.25 11.62 14.19
C ALA A 277 -1.72 11.66 13.72
N LEU A 278 -2.50 12.58 14.30
CA LEU A 278 -3.92 12.80 14.03
C LEU A 278 -4.21 14.21 13.50
N SER A 279 -5.36 14.37 12.82
CA SER A 279 -5.89 15.69 12.42
C SER A 279 -6.60 16.35 13.60
N ALA A 280 -6.53 17.68 13.69
CA ALA A 280 -7.19 18.47 14.75
C ALA A 280 -8.73 18.29 14.80
N HIS A 281 -9.32 17.73 13.75
CA HIS A 281 -10.76 17.50 13.62
C HIS A 281 -11.17 16.03 13.69
N VAL A 282 -10.23 15.14 14.06
CA VAL A 282 -10.51 13.69 14.19
C VAL A 282 -11.63 13.43 15.19
N GLN A 283 -11.62 14.08 16.36
CA GLN A 283 -12.68 13.88 17.35
C GLN A 283 -14.06 14.25 16.80
N SER A 284 -14.18 15.37 16.07
CA SER A 284 -15.45 15.76 15.45
C SER A 284 -15.94 14.71 14.45
N ALA A 285 -15.05 14.12 13.66
CA ALA A 285 -15.41 13.04 12.74
C ALA A 285 -15.84 11.77 13.49
N VAL A 286 -15.15 11.41 14.59
CA VAL A 286 -15.55 10.29 15.46
C VAL A 286 -16.94 10.54 16.04
N ASP A 287 -17.19 11.73 16.60
CA ASP A 287 -18.47 12.11 17.20
C ASP A 287 -19.61 12.05 16.18
N ILE A 288 -19.37 12.53 14.95
CA ILE A 288 -20.35 12.42 13.84
C ILE A 288 -20.69 10.96 13.56
N LEU A 289 -19.71 10.05 13.50
CA LEU A 289 -19.97 8.63 13.28
C LEU A 289 -20.69 7.97 14.46
N LYS A 290 -20.36 8.33 15.71
CA LYS A 290 -21.10 7.84 16.88
C LYS A 290 -22.57 8.25 16.84
N VAL A 291 -22.85 9.54 16.59
CA VAL A 291 -24.22 10.08 16.50
C VAL A 291 -24.97 9.59 15.25
N ALA A 292 -24.24 9.30 14.17
CA ALA A 292 -24.82 8.64 12.99
C ALA A 292 -25.34 7.23 13.29
N GLY A 293 -24.92 6.62 14.41
CA GLY A 293 -25.41 5.33 14.88
C GLY A 293 -24.66 4.13 14.30
N PHE A 294 -23.40 4.27 13.92
CA PHE A 294 -22.56 3.10 13.58
C PHE A 294 -22.38 2.20 14.81
N ASP A 295 -22.26 0.89 14.59
CA ASP A 295 -22.11 -0.11 15.67
C ASP A 295 -20.66 -0.23 16.15
N LEU A 296 -19.71 0.11 15.28
CA LEU A 296 -18.27 0.16 15.57
C LEU A 296 -17.63 1.31 14.78
N VAL A 297 -16.81 2.10 15.46
CA VAL A 297 -15.93 3.08 14.80
C VAL A 297 -14.49 2.59 14.87
N ILE A 298 -13.78 2.58 13.75
CA ILE A 298 -12.34 2.28 13.67
C ILE A 298 -11.60 3.55 13.27
N LEU A 299 -10.65 3.98 14.11
CA LEU A 299 -9.79 5.12 13.84
C LEU A 299 -8.35 4.64 13.62
N GLU A 300 -7.88 4.66 12.38
CA GLU A 300 -6.50 4.34 12.01
C GLU A 300 -5.64 5.61 11.94
N THR A 301 -4.49 5.61 12.61
CA THR A 301 -3.52 6.71 12.53
C THR A 301 -2.55 6.57 11.37
N SER A 302 -1.85 7.66 11.06
CA SER A 302 -0.68 7.60 10.18
C SER A 302 0.45 6.76 10.79
N GLY A 303 1.51 6.49 10.05
CA GLY A 303 2.68 5.81 10.64
C GLY A 303 3.28 6.65 11.77
N ILE A 304 3.22 6.15 13.01
CA ILE A 304 3.71 6.87 14.18
C ILE A 304 5.17 6.58 14.50
N GLY A 305 5.80 7.51 15.21
CA GLY A 305 7.08 7.35 15.88
C GLY A 305 6.95 6.59 17.20
N GLN A 306 8.02 6.59 18.00
CA GLN A 306 8.07 5.83 19.25
C GLN A 306 7.31 6.51 20.41
N SER A 307 7.04 7.82 20.32
CA SER A 307 6.47 8.63 21.42
C SER A 307 5.06 9.18 21.16
N ASP A 308 4.39 8.76 20.08
CA ASP A 308 3.05 9.27 19.75
C ASP A 308 1.97 8.40 20.40
N THR A 309 1.17 8.99 21.30
CA THR A 309 0.09 8.31 22.04
C THR A 309 -1.29 8.91 21.81
N GLU A 310 -1.41 9.89 20.92
CA GLU A 310 -2.63 10.70 20.70
C GLU A 310 -3.88 9.85 20.40
N ILE A 311 -3.73 8.66 19.81
CA ILE A 311 -4.86 7.78 19.52
C ILE A 311 -5.66 7.38 20.76
N VAL A 312 -5.00 7.30 21.92
CA VAL A 312 -5.59 6.84 23.18
C VAL A 312 -6.64 7.84 23.68
N ASP A 313 -6.45 9.13 23.41
CA ASP A 313 -7.40 10.17 23.81
C ASP A 313 -8.68 10.19 22.95
N HIS A 314 -8.66 9.47 21.83
CA HIS A 314 -9.75 9.43 20.83
C HIS A 314 -10.33 8.03 20.62
N SER A 315 -9.99 7.05 21.47
CA SER A 315 -10.48 5.68 21.36
C SER A 315 -10.78 5.04 22.71
N ASP A 316 -11.73 4.10 22.73
CA ASP A 316 -12.09 3.34 23.93
C ASP A 316 -11.16 2.14 24.15
N VAL A 317 -10.72 1.53 23.05
CA VAL A 317 -9.78 0.41 23.00
C VAL A 317 -8.69 0.72 21.99
N SER A 318 -7.44 0.49 22.36
CA SER A 318 -6.27 0.80 21.52
C SER A 318 -5.51 -0.47 21.07
N LEU A 319 -5.24 -0.54 19.77
CA LEU A 319 -4.46 -1.59 19.11
C LEU A 319 -3.15 -1.01 18.58
N TYR A 320 -2.02 -1.45 19.13
CA TYR A 320 -0.69 -1.10 18.63
C TYR A 320 -0.15 -2.17 17.69
N VAL A 321 0.17 -1.78 16.45
CA VAL A 321 0.67 -2.66 15.40
C VAL A 321 2.15 -2.41 15.14
N MET A 322 2.97 -3.44 15.26
CA MET A 322 4.40 -3.40 15.00
C MET A 322 4.86 -4.58 14.15
N THR A 323 6.12 -4.55 13.73
CA THR A 323 6.76 -5.69 13.05
C THR A 323 7.80 -6.35 13.96
N PRO A 324 8.23 -7.59 13.67
CA PRO A 324 9.36 -8.22 14.36
C PRO A 324 10.68 -7.43 14.28
N GLU A 325 10.81 -6.49 13.34
CA GLU A 325 12.05 -5.76 13.05
C GLU A 325 12.11 -4.44 13.84
N PHE A 326 12.20 -4.50 15.17
CA PHE A 326 12.31 -3.31 16.05
C PHE A 326 13.74 -3.03 16.57
N GLY A 327 14.73 -3.77 16.07
CA GLY A 327 16.12 -3.67 16.53
C GLY A 327 16.37 -4.44 17.82
N ALA A 328 17.10 -3.86 18.77
CA ALA A 328 17.40 -4.49 20.05
C ALA A 328 16.18 -4.47 20.99
N ALA A 329 16.08 -5.45 21.91
CA ALA A 329 15.00 -5.52 22.89
C ALA A 329 14.89 -4.26 23.78
N THR A 330 16.00 -3.55 24.01
CA THR A 330 16.02 -2.28 24.75
C THR A 330 15.32 -1.13 24.02
N GLN A 331 15.03 -1.26 22.72
CA GLN A 331 14.22 -0.27 22.00
C GLN A 331 12.75 -0.34 22.40
N LEU A 332 12.27 -1.48 22.90
CA LEU A 332 10.89 -1.63 23.35
C LEU A 332 10.60 -0.73 24.58
N GLU A 333 11.61 -0.47 25.41
CA GLU A 333 11.51 0.43 26.57
C GLU A 333 11.30 1.91 26.19
N LYS A 334 11.39 2.25 24.89
CA LYS A 334 11.21 3.62 24.38
C LYS A 334 9.90 3.81 23.61
N ILE A 335 9.12 2.73 23.46
CA ILE A 335 7.86 2.78 22.71
C ILE A 335 6.75 3.03 23.70
N ASP A 336 6.31 4.28 23.80
CA ASP A 336 5.30 4.72 24.76
C ASP A 336 3.98 3.96 24.55
N MET A 337 3.62 3.64 23.31
CA MET A 337 2.42 2.85 23.02
C MET A 337 2.41 1.46 23.68
N LEU A 338 3.55 0.88 24.10
CA LEU A 338 3.54 -0.38 24.85
C LEU A 338 3.02 -0.21 26.29
N ASP A 339 3.04 1.01 26.83
CA ASP A 339 2.44 1.35 28.12
C ASP A 339 0.93 1.56 28.00
N PHE A 340 0.45 2.10 26.88
CA PHE A 340 -0.96 2.50 26.74
C PHE A 340 -1.83 1.53 25.93
N ALA A 341 -1.25 0.70 25.05
CA ALA A 341 -2.02 -0.19 24.19
C ALA A 341 -2.78 -1.25 25.00
N ASP A 342 -4.05 -1.46 24.67
CA ASP A 342 -4.85 -2.55 25.21
C ASP A 342 -4.47 -3.91 24.60
N VAL A 343 -4.17 -3.89 23.31
CA VAL A 343 -3.80 -5.07 22.53
C VAL A 343 -2.64 -4.71 21.63
N ILE A 344 -1.68 -5.63 21.48
CA ILE A 344 -0.53 -5.46 20.58
C ILE A 344 -0.54 -6.54 19.51
N ALA A 345 -0.39 -6.12 18.26
CA ALA A 345 -0.19 -6.99 17.12
C ALA A 345 1.25 -6.91 16.63
N VAL A 346 1.99 -8.02 16.73
CA VAL A 346 3.26 -8.23 16.03
C VAL A 346 2.94 -8.78 14.64
N ASN A 347 2.62 -7.88 13.71
CA ASN A 347 2.25 -8.20 12.33
C ASN A 347 3.47 -8.56 11.47
N LYS A 348 3.24 -9.14 10.28
CA LYS A 348 4.29 -9.75 9.45
C LYS A 348 5.04 -10.83 10.23
N PHE A 349 4.27 -11.65 10.96
CA PHE A 349 4.79 -12.77 11.75
C PHE A 349 5.48 -13.85 10.90
N ASP A 350 5.37 -13.74 9.58
CA ASP A 350 6.10 -14.50 8.60
C ASP A 350 7.61 -14.14 8.55
N LYS A 351 8.03 -13.02 9.15
CA LYS A 351 9.44 -12.58 9.17
C LYS A 351 10.30 -13.43 10.11
N ARG A 352 11.60 -13.48 9.82
CA ARG A 352 12.57 -14.18 10.67
C ARG A 352 12.64 -13.52 12.05
N GLY A 353 12.69 -14.32 13.11
CA GLY A 353 12.77 -13.82 14.48
C GLY A 353 11.43 -13.37 15.07
N ALA A 354 10.30 -13.62 14.38
CA ALA A 354 8.97 -13.24 14.86
C ALA A 354 8.60 -13.85 16.22
N GLN A 355 8.98 -15.10 16.50
CA GLN A 355 8.75 -15.73 17.80
C GLN A 355 9.55 -15.07 18.93
N ASP A 356 10.82 -14.75 18.70
CA ASP A 356 11.66 -14.03 19.66
C ASP A 356 11.16 -12.60 19.90
N ALA A 357 10.71 -11.94 18.82
CA ALA A 357 10.05 -10.65 18.87
C ALA A 357 8.79 -10.70 19.75
N LEU A 358 7.89 -11.67 19.52
CA LEU A 358 6.67 -11.86 20.31
C LEU A 358 6.99 -12.00 21.80
N LYS A 359 7.96 -12.85 22.13
CA LYS A 359 8.37 -13.09 23.51
C LYS A 359 8.96 -11.83 24.16
N SER A 360 9.74 -11.05 23.41
CA SER A 360 10.33 -9.80 23.89
C SER A 360 9.26 -8.75 24.16
N VAL A 361 8.28 -8.63 23.27
CA VAL A 361 7.15 -7.70 23.41
C VAL A 361 6.23 -8.12 24.56
N LYS A 362 5.89 -9.41 24.70
CA LYS A 362 5.15 -9.95 25.85
C LYS A 362 5.84 -9.61 27.18
N LYS A 363 7.16 -9.82 27.26
CA LYS A 363 7.94 -9.44 28.45
C LYS A 363 7.95 -7.93 28.69
N GLN A 364 8.05 -7.11 27.65
CA GLN A 364 8.00 -5.66 27.84
C GLN A 364 6.63 -5.23 28.36
N TYR A 365 5.55 -5.71 27.74
CA TYR A 365 4.19 -5.43 28.19
C TYR A 365 3.99 -5.83 29.65
N GLN A 366 4.39 -7.05 30.03
CA GLN A 366 4.31 -7.51 31.42
C GLN A 366 5.02 -6.56 32.39
N ARG A 367 6.19 -6.04 32.01
CA ARG A 367 6.99 -5.10 32.80
C ARG A 367 6.30 -3.75 32.94
N ASN A 368 5.84 -3.18 31.83
CA ASN A 368 5.13 -1.90 31.76
C ASN A 368 3.88 -1.89 32.65
N HIS A 369 3.14 -3.00 32.64
CA HIS A 369 1.89 -3.17 33.39
C HIS A 369 2.07 -3.85 34.76
N GLN A 370 3.31 -4.13 35.19
CA GLN A 370 3.65 -4.77 36.47
C GLN A 370 2.94 -6.12 36.74
N LEU A 371 2.65 -6.89 35.69
CA LEU A 371 1.89 -8.15 35.75
C LEU A 371 2.76 -9.37 36.05
N TRP A 372 3.63 -9.28 37.06
CA TRP A 372 4.66 -10.29 37.36
C TRP A 372 4.11 -11.67 37.73
N ASP A 373 2.91 -11.71 38.32
CA ASP A 373 2.24 -12.94 38.76
C ASP A 373 1.45 -13.63 37.63
N GLN A 374 1.33 -12.99 36.47
CA GLN A 374 0.63 -13.57 35.31
C GLN A 374 1.61 -14.28 34.38
N PRO A 375 1.22 -15.41 33.76
CA PRO A 375 2.03 -16.06 32.75
C PRO A 375 2.18 -15.15 31.51
N LEU A 376 3.33 -15.21 30.85
CA LEU A 376 3.61 -14.41 29.64
C LEU A 376 2.59 -14.64 28.52
N ASP A 377 1.99 -15.83 28.45
CA ASP A 377 0.99 -16.15 27.42
C ASP A 377 -0.37 -15.51 27.65
N ALA A 378 -0.64 -14.97 28.85
CA ALA A 378 -1.82 -14.18 29.13
C ALA A 378 -1.69 -12.72 28.67
N MET A 379 -0.48 -12.25 28.33
CA MET A 379 -0.29 -10.87 27.86
C MET A 379 -0.98 -10.68 26.50
N PRO A 380 -1.69 -9.57 26.26
CA PRO A 380 -2.50 -9.31 25.07
C PRO A 380 -1.63 -8.94 23.85
N VAL A 381 -0.65 -9.78 23.55
CA VAL A 381 0.32 -9.61 22.46
C VAL A 381 0.22 -10.80 21.52
N TYR A 382 -0.16 -10.54 20.27
CA TYR A 382 -0.48 -11.57 19.29
C TYR A 382 0.41 -11.45 18.05
N GLY A 383 0.90 -12.59 17.55
CA GLY A 383 1.49 -12.68 16.22
C GLY A 383 0.41 -12.68 15.16
N ALA A 384 0.58 -11.90 14.09
CA ALA A 384 -0.40 -11.82 13.00
C ALA A 384 0.26 -11.78 11.62
N ILE A 385 -0.39 -12.39 10.63
CA ILE A 385 0.02 -12.32 9.22
C ILE A 385 -1.16 -11.80 8.39
N ALA A 386 -1.34 -10.48 8.35
CA ALA A 386 -2.44 -9.87 7.59
C ALA A 386 -2.39 -10.17 6.07
N SER A 387 -1.22 -10.52 5.52
CA SER A 387 -1.08 -10.92 4.12
C SER A 387 -1.54 -12.36 3.83
N GLN A 388 -1.86 -13.15 4.86
CA GLN A 388 -2.32 -14.52 4.73
C GLN A 388 -3.83 -14.57 4.95
N PHE A 389 -4.55 -15.03 3.92
CA PHE A 389 -5.99 -15.16 3.99
C PHE A 389 -6.40 -16.09 5.14
N ASN A 390 -7.33 -15.63 5.98
CA ASN A 390 -7.86 -16.36 7.13
C ASN A 390 -6.77 -16.84 8.12
N ASP A 391 -5.73 -16.03 8.30
CA ASP A 391 -4.66 -16.28 9.27
C ASP A 391 -5.21 -16.54 10.71
N PRO A 392 -4.79 -17.64 11.37
CA PRO A 392 -5.17 -17.93 12.75
C PRO A 392 -4.72 -16.88 13.77
N GLY A 393 -3.56 -16.24 13.58
CA GLY A 393 -3.09 -15.17 14.46
C GLY A 393 -3.98 -13.94 14.43
N VAL A 394 -4.41 -13.52 13.23
CA VAL A 394 -5.42 -12.45 13.10
C VAL A 394 -6.77 -12.87 13.69
N ASN A 395 -7.16 -14.15 13.63
CA ASN A 395 -8.37 -14.65 14.30
C ASN A 395 -8.30 -14.49 15.82
N GLN A 396 -7.16 -14.83 16.43
CA GLN A 396 -6.91 -14.66 17.86
C GLN A 396 -6.89 -13.18 18.25
N LEU A 397 -6.18 -12.35 17.48
CA LEU A 397 -6.12 -10.91 17.68
C LEU A 397 -7.51 -10.28 17.64
N TYR A 398 -8.31 -10.61 16.63
CA TYR A 398 -9.68 -10.12 16.48
C TYR A 398 -10.52 -10.45 17.71
N ARG A 399 -10.47 -11.69 18.21
CA ARG A 399 -11.20 -12.09 19.42
C ARG A 399 -10.72 -11.36 20.67
N ALA A 400 -9.41 -11.10 20.78
CA ALA A 400 -8.85 -10.34 21.89
C ALA A 400 -9.32 -8.87 21.90
N VAL A 401 -9.39 -8.24 20.72
CA VAL A 401 -9.94 -6.89 20.57
C VAL A 401 -11.41 -6.85 20.98
N LEU A 402 -12.24 -7.78 20.51
CA LEU A 402 -13.65 -7.86 20.93
C LEU A 402 -13.78 -8.08 22.44
N ALA A 403 -12.97 -8.96 23.02
CA ALA A 403 -13.00 -9.22 24.46
C ALA A 403 -12.70 -7.96 25.27
N LYS A 404 -11.80 -7.12 24.77
CA LYS A 404 -11.43 -5.88 25.44
C LYS A 404 -12.49 -4.78 25.30
N MET A 405 -13.22 -4.77 24.18
CA MET A 405 -14.44 -3.96 24.03
C MET A 405 -15.53 -4.42 25.00
N ASP A 406 -15.80 -5.73 25.09
CA ASP A 406 -16.79 -6.29 26.01
C ASP A 406 -16.45 -5.94 27.47
N GLU A 407 -15.18 -6.02 27.86
CA GLU A 407 -14.71 -5.67 29.20
C GLU A 407 -14.89 -4.17 29.53
N ARG A 408 -14.50 -3.27 28.61
CA ARG A 408 -14.51 -1.83 28.88
C ARG A 408 -15.88 -1.18 28.70
N LEU A 409 -16.66 -1.65 27.73
CA LEU A 409 -17.87 -0.99 27.25
C LEU A 409 -19.14 -1.80 27.51
N GLY A 410 -19.02 -3.04 28.00
CA GLY A 410 -20.17 -3.91 28.26
C GLY A 410 -20.87 -4.39 26.99
N THR A 411 -20.15 -4.43 25.86
CA THR A 411 -20.64 -5.07 24.62
C THR A 411 -20.74 -6.60 24.81
N ASP A 412 -21.36 -7.28 23.84
CA ASP A 412 -21.54 -8.75 23.84
C ASP A 412 -20.95 -9.38 22.57
N PHE A 413 -19.89 -8.79 22.01
CA PHE A 413 -19.32 -9.18 20.73
C PHE A 413 -18.70 -10.58 20.78
N VAL A 414 -17.96 -10.92 21.83
CA VAL A 414 -17.29 -12.24 21.92
C VAL A 414 -18.30 -13.38 22.01
N ARG A 415 -19.40 -13.18 22.74
CA ARG A 415 -20.45 -14.20 22.88
C ARG A 415 -21.17 -14.47 21.56
N GLN A 416 -21.34 -13.44 20.75
CA GLN A 416 -22.02 -13.52 19.46
C GLN A 416 -21.10 -14.03 18.33
N SER A 417 -19.79 -13.81 18.44
CA SER A 417 -18.81 -14.28 17.47
C SER A 417 -18.78 -15.81 17.37
N LYS A 418 -18.86 -16.33 16.14
CA LYS A 418 -18.75 -17.77 15.83
C LYS A 418 -17.35 -18.14 15.37
N LEU A 419 -16.42 -17.19 15.43
CA LEU A 419 -15.10 -17.31 14.83
C LEU A 419 -14.21 -18.26 15.65
N ASN A 420 -13.68 -19.27 14.96
CA ASN A 420 -12.77 -20.24 15.58
C ASN A 420 -11.35 -19.66 15.67
N THR A 421 -10.72 -19.75 16.85
CA THR A 421 -9.37 -19.23 17.12
C THR A 421 -8.29 -20.30 17.19
N TRP A 422 -8.57 -21.51 16.72
CA TRP A 422 -7.61 -22.63 16.78
C TRP A 422 -6.49 -22.45 15.75
N GLY A 423 -5.27 -22.83 16.15
CA GLY A 423 -4.06 -22.78 15.31
C GLY A 423 -3.20 -21.54 15.57
N GLU A 424 -1.94 -21.62 15.18
CA GLU A 424 -0.99 -20.50 15.20
C GLU A 424 -0.73 -19.99 13.78
N SER A 425 -0.28 -18.75 13.63
CA SER A 425 0.17 -18.23 12.35
C SER A 425 1.38 -19.00 11.85
N GLU A 426 1.17 -19.90 10.90
CA GLU A 426 2.24 -20.62 10.21
C GLU A 426 2.48 -20.04 8.82
N LYS A 427 3.74 -19.75 8.54
CA LYS A 427 4.16 -19.22 7.24
C LYS A 427 4.11 -20.30 6.17
N ILE A 428 3.32 -20.05 5.13
CA ILE A 428 3.37 -20.82 3.88
C ILE A 428 4.57 -20.32 3.06
N PHE A 429 5.66 -21.10 3.01
CA PHE A 429 6.83 -20.77 2.22
C PHE A 429 6.66 -21.20 0.76
N ILE A 430 6.57 -20.23 -0.17
CA ILE A 430 6.73 -20.52 -1.61
C ILE A 430 8.19 -20.86 -1.91
N ILE A 431 9.12 -20.06 -1.38
CA ILE A 431 10.56 -20.30 -1.45
C ILE A 431 11.06 -20.64 -0.03
N PRO A 432 11.65 -21.83 0.19
CA PRO A 432 12.20 -22.20 1.49
C PRO A 432 13.27 -21.18 1.95
N PRO A 433 13.37 -20.87 3.26
CA PRO A 433 14.36 -19.92 3.79
C PRO A 433 15.81 -20.22 3.37
N ALA A 434 16.15 -21.50 3.24
CA ALA A 434 17.46 -21.96 2.80
C ALA A 434 17.80 -21.56 1.35
N ARG A 435 16.81 -21.18 0.53
CA ARG A 435 16.97 -20.85 -0.90
C ARG A 435 16.69 -19.40 -1.23
N VAL A 436 16.59 -18.51 -0.24
CA VAL A 436 16.32 -17.07 -0.46
C VAL A 436 17.38 -16.39 -1.35
N ARG A 437 18.62 -16.90 -1.36
CA ARG A 437 19.75 -16.35 -2.14
C ARG A 437 19.96 -17.00 -3.51
N TYR A 438 19.01 -17.78 -4.01
CA TYR A 438 19.13 -18.52 -5.28
C TYR A 438 19.55 -17.64 -6.49
N LEU A 439 19.05 -16.40 -6.61
CA LEU A 439 19.48 -15.51 -7.70
C LEU A 439 20.94 -15.05 -7.55
N SER A 440 21.42 -14.86 -6.31
CA SER A 440 22.83 -14.58 -6.06
C SER A 440 23.68 -15.79 -6.41
N GLU A 441 23.25 -16.99 -6.02
CA GLU A 441 23.93 -18.25 -6.38
C GLU A 441 24.02 -18.42 -7.90
N ILE A 442 22.94 -18.12 -8.64
CA ILE A 442 22.94 -18.15 -10.12
C ILE A 442 23.93 -17.12 -10.68
N SER A 443 23.91 -15.88 -10.18
CA SER A 443 24.84 -14.84 -10.64
C SER A 443 26.30 -15.17 -10.32
N GLU A 444 26.58 -15.71 -9.14
CA GLU A 444 27.91 -16.15 -8.72
C GLU A 444 28.39 -17.30 -9.60
N THR A 445 27.51 -18.27 -9.91
CA THR A 445 27.81 -19.38 -10.82
C THR A 445 28.26 -18.89 -12.21
N VAL A 446 27.52 -17.95 -12.81
CA VAL A 446 27.87 -17.39 -14.13
C VAL A 446 29.19 -16.63 -14.09
N ARG A 447 29.43 -15.84 -13.04
CA ARG A 447 30.68 -15.09 -12.88
C ARG A 447 31.88 -16.01 -12.67
N GLN A 448 31.74 -17.05 -11.85
CA GLN A 448 32.76 -18.07 -11.63
C GLN A 448 33.08 -18.83 -12.92
N TYR A 449 32.06 -19.18 -13.71
CA TYR A 449 32.25 -19.79 -15.02
C TYR A 449 33.08 -18.88 -15.95
N ASN A 450 32.71 -17.61 -16.09
CA ASN A 450 33.45 -16.66 -16.93
C ASN A 450 34.89 -16.47 -16.44
N SER A 451 35.10 -16.29 -15.13
CA SER A 451 36.44 -16.16 -14.55
C SER A 451 37.30 -17.40 -14.83
N ARG A 452 36.72 -18.60 -14.68
CA ARG A 452 37.40 -19.86 -14.98
C ARG A 452 37.71 -19.99 -16.47
N ALA A 453 36.78 -19.58 -17.34
CA ALA A 453 37.00 -19.59 -18.79
C ALA A 453 38.17 -18.67 -19.19
N GLU A 454 38.23 -17.45 -18.64
CA GLU A 454 39.35 -16.53 -18.88
C GLU A 454 40.68 -17.04 -18.33
N GLU A 455 40.67 -17.65 -17.14
CA GLU A 455 41.85 -18.27 -16.56
C GLU A 455 42.38 -19.40 -17.44
N GLN A 456 41.49 -20.28 -17.88
CA GLN A 456 41.82 -21.40 -18.76
C GLN A 456 42.28 -20.93 -20.14
N ALA A 457 41.71 -19.85 -20.67
CA ALA A 457 42.18 -19.22 -21.91
C ALA A 457 43.61 -18.67 -21.75
N ARG A 458 43.93 -18.01 -20.63
CA ARG A 458 45.30 -17.53 -20.34
C ARG A 458 46.30 -18.68 -20.20
N VAL A 459 45.89 -19.80 -19.60
CA VAL A 459 46.74 -21.01 -19.53
C VAL A 459 46.99 -21.57 -20.93
N ALA A 460 45.95 -21.67 -21.76
CA ALA A 460 46.09 -22.11 -23.15
C ALA A 460 47.00 -21.20 -23.99
N GLU A 461 46.90 -19.88 -23.83
CA GLU A 461 47.76 -18.89 -24.50
C GLU A 461 49.23 -19.04 -24.08
N ARG A 462 49.49 -19.24 -22.78
CA ARG A 462 50.85 -19.52 -22.28
C ARG A 462 51.40 -20.83 -22.85
N LEU A 463 50.60 -21.90 -22.86
CA LEU A 463 50.99 -23.19 -23.41
C LEU A 463 51.35 -23.06 -24.90
N GLN A 464 50.53 -22.35 -25.68
CA GLN A 464 50.80 -22.08 -27.09
C GLN A 464 52.11 -21.30 -27.26
N SER A 465 52.34 -20.27 -26.44
CA SER A 465 53.56 -19.45 -26.50
C SER A 465 54.84 -20.27 -26.26
N VAL A 466 54.81 -21.18 -25.27
CA VAL A 466 55.95 -22.07 -25.00
C VAL A 466 56.17 -23.04 -26.17
N ARG A 467 55.10 -23.67 -26.68
CA ARG A 467 55.18 -24.60 -27.82
C ARG A 467 55.71 -23.94 -29.09
N GLN A 468 55.22 -22.74 -29.43
CA GLN A 468 55.71 -21.98 -30.60
C GLN A 468 57.18 -21.58 -30.45
N THR A 469 57.63 -21.24 -29.24
CA THR A 469 59.04 -20.92 -28.98
C THR A 469 59.93 -22.14 -29.22
N ILE A 470 59.51 -23.32 -28.73
CA ILE A 470 60.20 -24.60 -28.98
C ILE A 470 60.28 -24.87 -30.49
N GLU A 471 59.17 -24.74 -31.21
CA GLU A 471 59.10 -24.97 -32.66
C GLU A 471 60.01 -24.00 -33.45
N LEU A 472 60.05 -22.72 -33.07
CA LEU A 472 60.89 -21.71 -33.71
C LEU A 472 62.39 -22.00 -33.52
N LEU A 473 62.80 -22.38 -32.29
CA LEU A 473 64.19 -22.77 -32.00
C LEU A 473 64.60 -23.99 -32.83
N GLN A 474 63.73 -25.00 -32.92
CA GLN A 474 63.97 -26.20 -33.74
C GLN A 474 64.12 -25.84 -35.22
N THR A 475 63.23 -24.99 -35.75
CA THR A 475 63.23 -24.55 -37.15
C THR A 475 64.51 -23.80 -37.50
N GLN A 476 65.02 -22.97 -36.58
CA GLN A 476 66.28 -22.23 -36.74
C GLN A 476 67.53 -23.04 -36.37
N LYS A 477 67.39 -24.33 -36.01
CA LYS A 477 68.47 -25.24 -35.61
C LYS A 477 69.23 -24.77 -34.36
N HIS A 478 68.57 -24.05 -33.47
CA HIS A 478 69.07 -23.76 -32.13
C HIS A 478 68.78 -24.94 -31.18
N ALA A 479 69.59 -25.09 -30.13
CA ALA A 479 69.33 -26.08 -29.09
C ALA A 479 68.06 -25.70 -28.32
N VAL A 480 67.17 -26.68 -28.10
CA VAL A 480 66.01 -26.52 -27.23
C VAL A 480 66.43 -26.87 -25.81
N ASP A 481 66.23 -25.93 -24.89
CA ASP A 481 66.47 -26.16 -23.46
C ASP A 481 65.45 -27.17 -22.90
N GLU A 482 65.92 -28.17 -22.15
CA GLU A 482 65.05 -29.15 -21.46
C GLU A 482 64.04 -28.47 -20.53
N GLY A 483 64.41 -27.32 -19.96
CA GLY A 483 63.54 -26.51 -19.11
C GLY A 483 62.30 -25.97 -19.85
N LEU A 484 62.37 -25.73 -21.17
CA LEU A 484 61.21 -25.30 -21.95
C LEU A 484 60.22 -26.45 -22.19
N ALA A 485 60.72 -27.67 -22.42
CA ALA A 485 59.88 -28.85 -22.56
C ALA A 485 59.17 -29.17 -21.23
N GLN A 486 59.91 -29.09 -20.12
CA GLN A 486 59.33 -29.25 -18.79
C GLN A 486 58.28 -28.16 -18.48
N LEU A 487 58.56 -26.90 -18.82
CA LEU A 487 57.61 -25.80 -18.65
C LEU A 487 56.32 -26.00 -19.46
N ALA A 488 56.41 -26.55 -20.67
CA ALA A 488 55.22 -26.86 -21.47
C ALA A 488 54.34 -27.93 -20.80
N GLU A 489 54.95 -28.98 -20.25
CA GLU A 489 54.22 -30.02 -19.49
C GLU A 489 53.58 -29.45 -18.22
N GLU A 490 54.29 -28.58 -17.50
CA GLU A 490 53.79 -27.92 -16.31
C GLU A 490 52.56 -27.05 -16.61
N VAL A 491 52.65 -26.15 -17.61
CA VAL A 491 51.52 -25.29 -18.00
C VAL A 491 50.35 -26.12 -18.56
N GLN A 492 50.61 -27.23 -19.24
CA GLN A 492 49.56 -28.12 -19.73
C GLN A 492 48.76 -28.78 -18.59
N ARG A 493 49.38 -29.07 -17.44
CA ARG A 493 48.69 -29.65 -16.27
C ARG A 493 47.70 -28.68 -15.62
N ASP A 494 47.89 -27.38 -15.81
CA ASP A 494 46.98 -26.34 -15.30
C ASP A 494 45.73 -26.17 -16.18
N LEU A 495 45.70 -26.80 -17.36
CA LEU A 495 44.55 -26.78 -18.26
C LEU A 495 43.59 -27.93 -17.92
N ASP A 496 42.30 -27.62 -17.80
CA ASP A 496 41.24 -28.59 -17.60
C ASP A 496 41.22 -29.60 -18.76
N PRO A 497 41.18 -30.92 -18.51
CA PRO A 497 41.21 -31.94 -19.55
C PRO A 497 40.11 -31.80 -20.60
N HIS A 498 38.92 -31.31 -20.21
CA HIS A 498 37.84 -31.05 -21.15
C HIS A 498 38.20 -29.92 -22.11
N HIS A 499 38.81 -28.84 -21.61
CA HIS A 499 39.27 -27.72 -22.45
C HIS A 499 40.45 -28.11 -23.34
N LEU A 500 41.39 -28.93 -22.84
CA LEU A 500 42.48 -29.45 -23.65
C LEU A 500 41.96 -30.24 -24.84
N HIS A 501 41.00 -31.14 -24.60
CA HIS A 501 40.36 -31.92 -25.65
C HIS A 501 39.63 -31.02 -26.68
N LEU A 502 38.93 -29.97 -26.22
CA LEU A 502 38.29 -29.00 -27.11
C LEU A 502 39.29 -28.27 -28.02
N LEU A 503 40.50 -27.96 -27.52
CA LEU A 503 41.55 -27.33 -28.31
C LEU A 503 42.18 -28.31 -29.31
N GLU A 504 42.41 -29.56 -28.92
CA GLU A 504 42.94 -30.61 -29.81
C GLU A 504 41.98 -30.91 -30.97
N GLU A 505 40.67 -30.91 -30.70
CA GLU A 505 39.64 -31.11 -31.73
C GLU A 505 39.33 -29.86 -32.55
N TRP A 506 39.92 -28.70 -32.24
CA TRP A 506 39.57 -27.43 -32.87
C TRP A 506 39.76 -27.45 -34.39
N GLU A 507 40.88 -27.98 -34.89
CA GLU A 507 41.15 -28.09 -36.33
C GLU A 507 40.13 -28.99 -37.04
N SER A 508 39.81 -30.14 -36.44
CA SER A 508 38.77 -31.05 -36.94
C SER A 508 37.39 -30.36 -36.96
N LYS A 509 37.09 -29.55 -35.96
CA LYS A 509 35.86 -28.75 -35.92
C LYS A 509 35.86 -27.71 -37.05
N VAL A 510 36.93 -26.95 -37.25
CA VAL A 510 37.06 -25.97 -38.35
C VAL A 510 36.86 -26.64 -39.71
N GLN A 511 37.52 -27.78 -39.95
CA GLN A 511 37.40 -28.53 -41.20
C GLN A 511 35.96 -29.00 -41.46
N ARG A 512 35.25 -29.51 -40.45
CA ARG A 512 33.85 -29.92 -40.58
C ARG A 512 32.93 -28.76 -40.95
N TYR A 513 33.15 -27.57 -40.38
CA TYR A 513 32.37 -26.36 -40.73
C TYR A 513 32.74 -25.75 -42.08
N ALA A 514 33.92 -26.06 -42.62
CA ALA A 514 34.37 -25.58 -43.93
C ALA A 514 33.98 -26.49 -45.10
N ALA A 515 33.56 -27.74 -44.83
CA ALA A 515 33.14 -28.68 -45.86
C ALA A 515 31.79 -28.28 -46.49
N ASP A 516 31.59 -28.68 -47.76
CA ASP A 516 30.33 -28.45 -48.49
C ASP A 516 29.10 -29.07 -47.79
N VAL A 517 29.33 -30.10 -46.98
CA VAL A 517 28.32 -30.81 -46.19
C VAL A 517 28.86 -31.08 -44.79
N TYR A 518 28.07 -30.72 -43.77
CA TYR A 518 28.39 -31.03 -42.37
C TYR A 518 28.02 -32.49 -42.06
N THR A 519 29.00 -33.39 -42.09
CA THR A 519 28.86 -34.83 -41.78
C THR A 519 29.20 -35.16 -40.33
#